data_AF-A0A5C6WZC6-F1
#
_entry.id   AF-A0A5C6WZC6-F1
#
_cell.length_a   1.000
_cell.length_b   1.000
_cell.length_c   1.000
_cell.angle_alpha   90.00
_cell.angle_beta   90.00
_cell.angle_gamma   90.00
#
_symmetry.space_group_name_H-M   'P 1'
#
loop_
_entity.id
_entity.type
_entity.pdbx_description
1 polymer ?
#
loop_
_entity_poly.entity_id
_entity_poly.type
_entity_poly.pdbx_seq_one_letter_code
_entity_poly.pdbx_strand_id
1 'polypeptide(L)' 'VSERVAADGSIVVPMDEKSLQAAVQKLLEQEVEAIAVSLLFSFANPSHERAVADYIHEVVF' A
#
# COMPACT_ATOMS: atom_id res chain seq x y z
N VAL A 1 -5.14 -0.30 -3.52
CA VAL A 1 -4.45 1.01 -3.52
C VAL A 1 -4.23 1.43 -4.95
N SER A 2 -4.50 2.69 -5.29
CA SER A 2 -4.25 3.27 -6.60
C SER A 2 -2.83 3.82 -6.64
N GLU A 3 -1.95 3.10 -7.33
CA GLU A 3 -0.54 3.43 -7.53
C GLU A 3 -0.04 2.66 -8.76
N ARG A 4 1.12 3.04 -9.32
CA ARG A 4 1.83 2.17 -10.27
C ARG A 4 3.33 2.42 -10.30
N VAL A 5 4.08 1.33 -10.17
CA VAL A 5 5.50 1.23 -10.51
C VAL A 5 5.67 0.45 -11.83
N ALA A 6 6.63 0.85 -12.67
CA ALA A 6 7.00 0.13 -13.90
C ALA A 6 8.03 -0.98 -13.64
N ALA A 7 8.27 -1.83 -14.63
CA ALA A 7 9.21 -2.94 -14.52
C ALA A 7 10.67 -2.50 -14.25
N ASP A 8 11.04 -1.27 -14.59
CA ASP A 8 12.35 -0.67 -14.32
C ASP A 8 12.43 0.04 -12.95
N GLY A 9 11.37 -0.01 -12.15
CA GLY A 9 11.29 0.62 -10.83
C GLY A 9 10.89 2.10 -10.86
N SER A 10 10.68 2.69 -12.04
CA SER A 10 10.19 4.07 -12.13
C SER A 10 8.73 4.19 -11.67
N ILE A 11 8.39 5.31 -11.03
CA ILE A 11 7.01 5.60 -10.61
C ILE A 11 6.25 6.11 -11.83
N VAL A 12 5.22 5.36 -12.24
CA VAL A 12 4.32 5.74 -13.34
C VAL A 12 3.14 6.54 -12.80
N VAL A 13 2.58 6.09 -11.67
CA VAL A 13 1.51 6.77 -10.96
C VAL A 13 1.90 6.86 -9.50
N PRO A 14 2.06 8.07 -8.93
CA PRO A 14 2.29 8.24 -7.50
C PRO A 14 1.18 7.56 -6.69
N MET A 15 1.53 7.07 -5.51
CA MET A 15 0.54 6.48 -4.62
C MET A 15 -0.51 7.51 -4.19
N ASP A 16 -1.79 7.20 -4.40
CA ASP A 16 -2.89 8.01 -3.91
C ASP A 16 -3.22 7.66 -2.45
N GLU A 17 -2.87 8.55 -1.54
CA GLU A 17 -3.10 8.43 -0.10
C GLU A 17 -4.58 8.17 0.24
N LYS A 18 -5.53 8.79 -0.48
CA LYS A 18 -6.95 8.60 -0.20
C LYS A 18 -7.39 7.16 -0.53
N SER A 19 -6.87 6.62 -1.63
CA SER A 19 -7.13 5.22 -1.99
C SER A 19 -6.52 4.23 -1.01
N LEU A 20 -5.38 4.56 -0.39
CA LEU A 20 -4.74 3.78 0.66
C LEU A 20 -5.60 3.78 1.93
N GLN A 21 -5.95 4.97 2.43
CA GLN A 21 -6.79 5.14 3.61
C GLN A 21 -8.12 4.40 3.46
N ALA A 22 -8.79 4.55 2.33
CA ALA A 22 -10.05 3.87 2.05
C ALA A 22 -9.91 2.33 1.95
N ALA A 23 -8.77 1.83 1.47
CA ALA A 23 -8.51 0.39 1.41
C ALA A 23 -8.27 -0.20 2.81
N VAL A 24 -7.45 0.47 3.62
CA VAL A 24 -7.16 0.04 4.99
C VAL A 24 -8.41 0.09 5.86
N GLN A 25 -9.17 1.19 5.81
CA GLN A 25 -10.43 1.33 6.56
C GLN A 25 -11.40 0.17 6.29
N LYS A 26 -11.54 -0.26 5.03
CA LYS A 26 -12.39 -1.40 4.67
C LYS A 26 -11.92 -2.72 5.27
N LEU A 27 -10.60 -2.92 5.42
CA LEU A 27 -10.06 -4.12 6.06
C LEU A 27 -10.29 -4.09 7.57
N LEU A 28 -10.14 -2.91 8.20
CA LEU A 28 -10.42 -2.74 9.64
C LEU A 28 -11.89 -2.97 9.98
N GLU A 29 -12.80 -2.49 9.13
CA GLU A 29 -14.24 -2.75 9.24
C GLU A 29 -14.61 -4.24 9.12
N GLN A 30 -13.73 -5.06 8.53
CA GLN A 30 -13.90 -6.50 8.41
C GLN A 30 -13.25 -7.29 9.56
N GLU A 31 -12.67 -6.60 10.55
CA GLU A 31 -12.04 -7.22 11.72
C GLU A 31 -10.97 -8.28 11.36
N VAL A 32 -10.16 -7.99 10.32
CA VAL A 32 -9.11 -8.91 9.87
C VAL A 32 -8.00 -9.07 10.92
N GLU A 33 -7.48 -10.31 11.06
CA GLU A 33 -6.40 -10.60 12.01
C GLU A 33 -5.00 -10.19 11.50
N ALA A 34 -4.85 -10.06 10.17
CA ALA A 34 -3.60 -9.69 9.52
C ALA A 34 -3.84 -9.02 8.17
N ILE A 35 -2.92 -8.13 7.77
CA ILE A 35 -2.94 -7.46 6.47
C ILE A 35 -1.64 -7.76 5.72
N ALA A 36 -1.76 -8.26 4.49
CA ALA A 36 -0.62 -8.45 3.58
C ALA A 36 -0.59 -7.33 2.54
N VAL A 37 0.61 -6.81 2.26
CA VAL A 37 0.84 -5.78 1.24
C VAL A 37 1.57 -6.42 0.06
N SER A 38 1.01 -6.29 -1.15
CA SER A 38 1.63 -6.79 -2.38
C SER A 38 1.27 -5.90 -3.57
N LEU A 39 2.23 -5.13 -4.05
CA LEU A 39 2.10 -4.20 -5.18
C LEU A 39 2.97 -4.65 -6.36
N LEU A 40 2.54 -4.31 -7.58
CA LEU A 40 3.29 -4.72 -8.77
C LEU A 40 4.68 -4.08 -8.78
N PHE A 41 5.70 -4.87 -9.12
CA PHE A 41 7.09 -4.46 -9.22
C PHE A 41 7.70 -3.91 -7.93
N SER A 42 7.15 -4.27 -6.76
CA SER A 42 7.72 -3.88 -5.46
C SER A 42 9.13 -4.40 -5.22
N PHE A 43 9.49 -5.53 -5.82
CA PHE A 43 10.88 -6.02 -5.80
C PHE A 43 11.86 -5.08 -6.54
N ALA A 44 11.39 -4.31 -7.52
CA ALA A 44 12.18 -3.33 -8.26
C ALA A 44 12.16 -1.96 -7.58
N ASN A 45 11.01 -1.54 -7.05
CA ASN A 45 10.90 -0.35 -6.20
C ASN A 45 9.93 -0.58 -5.01
N PRO A 46 10.48 -0.89 -3.82
CA PRO A 46 9.67 -1.19 -2.63
C PRO A 46 9.15 0.04 -1.89
N SER A 47 9.30 1.26 -2.44
CA SER A 47 8.92 2.51 -1.74
C SER A 47 7.43 2.57 -1.40
N HIS A 48 6.55 2.24 -2.35
CA HIS A 48 5.11 2.27 -2.14
C HIS A 48 4.68 1.19 -1.13
N GLU A 49 5.19 -0.04 -1.21
CA GLU A 49 4.83 -1.09 -0.25
C GLU A 49 5.23 -0.73 1.17
N ARG A 50 6.42 -0.17 1.37
CA ARG A 50 6.85 0.31 2.69
C ARG A 50 5.96 1.43 3.21
N ALA A 51 5.63 2.41 2.37
CA ALA A 51 4.74 3.50 2.79
C ALA A 51 3.34 2.97 3.18
N VAL A 52 2.82 1.97 2.46
CA VAL A 52 1.57 1.29 2.84
C VAL A 52 1.72 0.57 4.18
N ALA A 53 2.80 -0.17 4.38
CA ALA A 53 3.06 -0.90 5.62
C ALA A 53 3.23 0.05 6.82
N ASP A 54 3.98 1.14 6.65
CA ASP A 54 4.20 2.17 7.67
C ASP A 54 2.87 2.81 8.08
N TYR A 55 2.01 3.16 7.11
CA TYR A 55 0.68 3.70 7.39
C TYR A 55 -0.21 2.69 8.12
N ILE A 56 -0.24 1.42 7.69
CA ILE A 56 -0.98 0.36 8.39
C ILE A 56 -0.47 0.22 9.81
N HIS A 57 0.86 0.28 10.01
CA HIS A 57 1.44 0.22 11.35
C HIS A 57 0.97 1.37 12.23
N GLU A 58 0.93 2.61 11.72
CA GLU A 58 0.49 3.80 12.46
C GLU A 58 -0.98 3.77 12.89
N VAL A 59 -1.87 3.19 12.08
CA VAL A 59 -3.32 3.24 12.36
C VAL A 59 -3.86 2.00 13.07
N VAL A 60 -3.09 0.90 13.09
CA VAL A 60 -3.49 -0.37 13.73
C VAL A 60 -2.78 -0.61 15.06
N PHE A 61 -1.55 -0.13 15.23
CA PHE A 61 -0.71 -0.38 16.42
C PHE A 61 -0.30 0.93 17.11
#